data_AF-C4V6Y7-F1
#
_entry.id   AF-C4V6Y7-F1
#
_cell.length_a   1.000
_cell.length_b   1.000
_cell.length_c   1.000
_cell.angle_alpha   90.00
_cell.angle_beta   90.00
_cell.angle_gamma   90.00
#
_symmetry.space_group_name_H-M   'P 1'
#
loop_
_entity.id
_entity.type
_entity.pdbx_description
1 polymer ?
#
loop_
_entity_poly.entity_id
_entity_poly.type
_entity_poly.pdbx_seq_one_letter_code
_entity_poly.pdbx_strand_id
1 'polypeptide(L)'
;MEQEYKSYRKLENDKNYELIYNALNLQIKNIKNSCINIKDVVSIKKYIDDEIRARMFNKKGIPTFIIKIIILLGDNYEQEMKIKIINLLVSEYVTEFQLFIINEFKNLSDIKKYYKKVNDILEEIQNVYFNLPQEWNTKIVILSDIYIIIKQKICDIIFFNDFKDTEYLGSVECIIDNEKNMIELFKDSKKSIFHLIVPFINPFYKQLLDKTPESEFDLKNSEMKIYKNFVIFFQEFQKIYEKIACFQNIDAIKQLIDVFEEHILRLMRSMGRIYLCCDYELEACKNFNINDLEKIMTSLNTLLYLNECITDLNTSIYCSYNINITQNIFIKLGNLENKYNSILEIYVRNVLEKIDFTKLSISADIILNLDTYIFYFNYEDFYEELKINLVEVITLQILCRIYLLDFNEESAELMICDLYELKKYLKSHCSNVSCFNILESYLKIFMCSPKDMQSFIENFKILSNNVFSFKQIVWSLKDKESVLDLLEAFDSYKTFNL
;
A
#
# COMPACT_ATOMS: atom_id res chain seq x y z
N MET A 1 -10.01 -38.92 -25.51
CA MET A 1 -10.70 -38.38 -26.69
C MET A 1 -9.77 -37.52 -27.54
N GLU A 2 -9.11 -36.53 -26.97
CA GLU A 2 -8.25 -35.60 -27.72
C GLU A 2 -7.01 -36.25 -28.36
N GLN A 3 -6.36 -37.18 -27.66
CA GLN A 3 -5.29 -38.00 -28.25
C GLN A 3 -5.78 -38.85 -29.43
N GLU A 4 -7.05 -39.25 -29.42
CA GLU A 4 -7.66 -40.03 -30.49
C GLU A 4 -7.91 -39.16 -31.73
N TYR A 5 -8.39 -37.92 -31.56
CA TYR A 5 -8.52 -36.95 -32.65
C TYR A 5 -7.16 -36.60 -33.27
N LYS A 6 -6.12 -36.41 -32.44
CA LYS A 6 -4.75 -36.22 -32.94
C LYS A 6 -4.25 -37.41 -33.74
N SER A 7 -4.58 -38.64 -33.33
CA SER A 7 -4.21 -39.84 -34.08
C SER A 7 -4.89 -39.92 -35.45
N TYR A 8 -6.17 -39.53 -35.56
CA TYR A 8 -6.87 -39.50 -36.84
C TYR A 8 -6.36 -38.40 -37.77
N ARG A 9 -6.07 -37.20 -37.25
CA ARG A 9 -5.43 -36.14 -38.04
C ARG A 9 -4.04 -36.53 -38.53
N LYS A 10 -3.29 -37.28 -37.72
CA LYS A 10 -1.98 -37.80 -38.15
C LYS A 10 -2.12 -38.77 -39.32
N LEU A 11 -3.11 -39.67 -39.30
CA LEU A 11 -3.38 -40.59 -40.42
C LEU A 11 -3.71 -39.84 -41.72
N GLU A 12 -4.46 -38.74 -41.61
CA GLU A 12 -4.81 -37.86 -42.74
C GLU A 12 -3.57 -37.14 -43.29
N ASN A 13 -2.78 -36.51 -42.41
CA ASN A 13 -1.56 -35.81 -42.77
C ASN A 13 -0.49 -36.72 -43.40
N ASP A 14 -0.36 -37.95 -42.87
CA ASP A 14 0.53 -38.99 -43.40
C ASP A 14 0.00 -39.62 -44.71
N LYS A 15 -1.20 -39.21 -45.17
CA LYS A 15 -1.90 -39.71 -46.37
C LYS A 15 -2.02 -41.24 -46.40
N ASN A 16 -2.25 -41.86 -45.24
CA ASN A 16 -2.37 -43.31 -45.13
C ASN A 16 -3.79 -43.77 -45.46
N TYR A 17 -4.13 -43.74 -46.76
CA TYR A 17 -5.51 -43.96 -47.26
C TYR A 17 -6.11 -45.32 -46.87
N GLU A 18 -5.30 -46.37 -46.71
CA GLU A 18 -5.78 -47.69 -46.28
C GLU A 18 -6.27 -47.66 -44.83
N LEU A 19 -5.48 -47.05 -43.92
CA LEU A 19 -5.87 -46.89 -42.53
C LEU A 19 -7.03 -45.91 -42.36
N ILE A 20 -7.08 -44.84 -43.16
CA ILE A 20 -8.22 -43.90 -43.20
C ILE A 20 -9.50 -44.64 -43.61
N TYR A 21 -9.45 -45.45 -44.68
CA TYR A 21 -10.61 -46.21 -45.16
C TYR A 21 -11.09 -47.22 -44.12
N ASN A 22 -10.17 -47.94 -43.47
CA ASN A 22 -10.51 -48.87 -42.39
C ASN A 22 -11.12 -48.15 -41.17
N ALA A 23 -10.59 -46.99 -40.79
CA ALA A 23 -11.14 -46.17 -39.71
C ALA A 23 -12.54 -45.62 -40.04
N LEU A 24 -12.75 -45.13 -41.27
CA LEU A 24 -14.06 -44.69 -41.76
C LEU A 24 -15.09 -45.82 -41.75
N ASN A 25 -14.71 -47.02 -42.21
CA ASN A 25 -15.57 -48.20 -42.19
C ASN A 25 -16.03 -48.53 -40.76
N LEU A 26 -15.14 -48.43 -39.77
CA LEU A 26 -15.46 -48.69 -38.37
C LEU A 26 -16.45 -47.66 -37.81
N GLN A 27 -16.31 -46.38 -38.16
CA GLN A 27 -17.25 -45.35 -37.69
C GLN A 27 -18.60 -45.41 -38.39
N ILE A 28 -18.63 -45.71 -39.70
CA ILE A 28 -19.87 -45.80 -40.49
C ILE A 28 -20.73 -46.98 -40.05
N LYS A 29 -20.13 -48.07 -39.55
CA LYS A 29 -20.88 -49.18 -38.90
C LYS A 29 -21.71 -48.74 -37.69
N ASN A 30 -21.40 -47.60 -37.07
CA ASN A 30 -22.17 -47.06 -35.95
C ASN A 30 -23.42 -46.28 -36.41
N ILE A 31 -23.61 -46.07 -37.72
CA ILE A 31 -24.81 -45.46 -38.29
C ILE A 31 -25.90 -46.53 -38.38
N LYS A 32 -26.98 -46.37 -37.61
CA LYS A 32 -28.05 -47.36 -37.47
C LYS A 32 -28.86 -47.63 -38.76
N ASN A 33 -28.69 -46.84 -39.82
CA ASN A 33 -29.34 -47.01 -41.13
C ASN A 33 -28.29 -47.34 -42.20
N SER A 34 -28.12 -48.63 -42.50
CA SER A 34 -27.06 -49.23 -43.31
C SER A 34 -27.14 -49.00 -44.84
N CYS A 35 -27.65 -47.85 -45.30
CA CYS A 35 -27.74 -47.53 -46.74
C CYS A 35 -26.64 -46.58 -47.25
N ILE A 36 -25.70 -46.16 -46.38
CA ILE A 36 -24.63 -45.23 -46.77
C ILE A 36 -23.44 -46.02 -47.31
N ASN A 37 -23.17 -45.87 -48.61
CA ASN A 37 -22.00 -46.44 -49.25
C ASN A 37 -20.75 -45.63 -48.90
N ILE A 38 -19.72 -46.29 -48.38
CA ILE A 38 -18.47 -45.65 -47.93
C ILE A 38 -17.70 -45.03 -49.11
N LYS A 39 -17.94 -45.52 -50.34
CA LYS A 39 -17.39 -44.95 -51.57
C LYS A 39 -18.11 -43.69 -52.05
N ASP A 40 -19.28 -43.38 -51.47
CA ASP A 40 -20.05 -42.18 -51.80
C ASP A 40 -19.88 -41.13 -50.71
N VAL A 41 -18.77 -40.39 -50.82
CA VAL A 41 -18.44 -39.27 -49.93
C VAL A 41 -19.55 -38.23 -49.88
N VAL A 42 -20.30 -38.02 -50.97
CA VAL A 42 -21.39 -37.05 -51.01
C VAL A 42 -22.55 -37.48 -50.11
N SER A 43 -22.93 -38.76 -50.18
CA SER A 43 -23.96 -39.33 -49.30
C SER A 43 -23.55 -39.30 -47.82
N ILE A 44 -22.27 -39.58 -47.51
CA ILE A 44 -21.75 -39.48 -46.14
C ILE A 44 -21.84 -38.04 -45.64
N LYS A 45 -21.33 -37.08 -46.42
CA LYS A 45 -21.37 -35.66 -46.06
C LYS A 45 -22.80 -35.17 -45.82
N LYS A 46 -23.74 -35.57 -46.69
CA LYS A 46 -25.17 -35.22 -46.54
C LYS A 46 -25.77 -35.79 -45.26
N TYR A 47 -25.49 -37.06 -44.94
CA TYR A 47 -25.97 -37.68 -43.71
C TYR A 47 -25.45 -36.96 -42.46
N ILE A 48 -24.15 -36.67 -42.42
CA ILE A 48 -23.52 -35.94 -41.30
C ILE A 48 -24.20 -34.58 -41.12
N ASP A 49 -24.43 -33.88 -42.23
CA ASP A 49 -25.10 -32.59 -42.27
C ASP A 49 -26.51 -32.62 -41.68
N ASP A 50 -27.32 -33.58 -42.12
CA ASP A 50 -28.72 -33.73 -41.69
C ASP A 50 -28.80 -34.17 -40.22
N GLU A 51 -27.92 -35.09 -39.79
CA GLU A 51 -27.84 -35.59 -38.42
C GLU A 51 -27.38 -34.50 -37.44
N ILE A 52 -26.39 -33.67 -37.82
CA ILE A 52 -25.97 -32.52 -37.01
C ILE A 52 -27.11 -31.53 -36.87
N ARG A 53 -27.77 -31.13 -37.96
CA ARG A 53 -28.90 -30.20 -37.90
C ARG A 53 -30.03 -30.73 -37.01
N ALA A 54 -30.41 -32.00 -37.18
CA ALA A 54 -31.46 -32.63 -36.40
C ALA A 54 -31.09 -32.70 -34.90
N ARG A 55 -29.83 -32.99 -34.57
CA ARG A 55 -29.38 -33.04 -33.17
C ARG A 55 -29.30 -31.68 -32.52
N MET A 56 -28.76 -30.68 -33.23
CA MET A 56 -28.72 -29.30 -32.74
C MET A 56 -30.14 -28.78 -32.48
N PHE A 57 -31.06 -28.97 -33.42
CA PHE A 57 -32.47 -28.57 -33.25
C PHE A 57 -33.13 -29.22 -32.03
N ASN A 58 -32.70 -30.42 -31.64
CA ASN A 58 -33.22 -31.14 -30.49
C ASN A 58 -32.38 -30.98 -29.21
N LYS A 59 -31.44 -30.02 -29.17
CA LYS A 59 -30.51 -29.78 -28.05
C LYS A 59 -29.74 -31.05 -27.62
N LYS A 60 -29.33 -31.87 -28.58
CA LYS A 60 -28.58 -33.12 -28.34
C LYS A 60 -27.13 -32.99 -28.80
N GLY A 61 -26.24 -33.57 -28.01
CA GLY A 61 -24.82 -33.67 -28.34
C GLY A 61 -24.55 -34.40 -29.66
N ILE A 62 -23.51 -33.95 -30.35
CA ILE A 62 -23.01 -34.63 -31.55
C ILE A 62 -22.27 -35.90 -31.10
N PRO A 63 -22.64 -37.09 -31.61
CA PRO A 63 -21.96 -38.33 -31.30
C PRO A 63 -20.49 -38.29 -31.69
N THR A 64 -19.65 -38.94 -30.88
CA THR A 64 -18.22 -39.03 -31.12
C THR A 64 -17.88 -39.62 -32.49
N PHE A 65 -18.65 -40.60 -32.98
CA PHE A 65 -18.40 -41.20 -34.29
C PHE A 65 -18.59 -40.20 -35.45
N ILE A 66 -19.51 -39.25 -35.33
CA ILE A 66 -19.72 -38.20 -36.36
C ILE A 66 -18.49 -37.29 -36.40
N ILE A 67 -18.00 -36.85 -35.25
CA ILE A 67 -16.78 -36.04 -35.15
C ILE A 67 -15.58 -36.78 -35.75
N LYS A 68 -15.44 -38.09 -35.47
CA LYS A 68 -14.37 -38.91 -36.05
C LYS A 68 -14.47 -38.99 -37.57
N ILE A 69 -15.67 -39.15 -38.14
CA ILE A 69 -15.87 -39.16 -39.59
C ILE A 69 -15.52 -37.79 -40.19
N ILE A 70 -15.92 -36.69 -39.55
CA ILE A 70 -15.57 -35.33 -40.00
C ILE A 70 -14.05 -35.16 -40.12
N ILE A 71 -13.30 -35.55 -39.09
CA ILE A 71 -11.83 -35.47 -39.07
C ILE A 71 -11.23 -36.35 -40.17
N LEU A 72 -11.74 -37.57 -40.35
CA LEU A 72 -11.24 -38.52 -41.35
C LEU A 72 -11.54 -38.13 -42.81
N LEU A 73 -12.50 -37.22 -43.03
CA LEU A 73 -12.83 -36.70 -44.37
C LEU A 73 -11.93 -35.54 -44.81
N GLY A 74 -10.96 -35.14 -43.98
CA GLY A 74 -9.90 -34.18 -44.31
C GLY A 74 -10.11 -32.79 -43.73
N ASP A 75 -9.01 -32.05 -43.61
CA ASP A 75 -8.95 -30.75 -42.94
C ASP A 75 -9.95 -29.73 -43.50
N ASN A 76 -10.12 -29.67 -44.82
CA ASN A 76 -11.06 -28.74 -45.46
C ASN A 76 -12.50 -28.98 -44.99
N TYR A 77 -12.91 -30.25 -44.87
CA TYR A 77 -14.24 -30.60 -44.40
C TYR A 77 -14.37 -30.43 -42.88
N GLU A 78 -13.31 -30.73 -42.12
CA GLU A 78 -13.27 -30.44 -40.68
C GLU A 78 -13.51 -28.94 -40.42
N GLN A 79 -12.84 -28.05 -41.15
CA GLN A 79 -13.03 -26.60 -40.99
C GLN A 79 -14.44 -26.14 -41.39
N GLU A 80 -14.97 -26.65 -42.51
CA GLU A 80 -16.35 -26.35 -42.95
C GLU A 80 -17.37 -26.72 -41.86
N MET A 81 -17.25 -27.94 -41.33
CA MET A 81 -18.18 -28.45 -40.31
C MET A 81 -17.98 -27.77 -38.96
N LYS A 82 -16.73 -27.45 -38.58
CA LYS A 82 -16.44 -26.64 -37.40
C LYS A 82 -17.16 -25.29 -37.47
N ILE A 83 -17.01 -24.55 -38.56
CA ILE A 83 -17.67 -23.23 -38.74
C ILE A 83 -19.18 -23.38 -38.64
N LYS A 84 -19.75 -24.39 -39.32
CA LYS A 84 -21.19 -24.63 -39.33
C LYS A 84 -21.75 -24.97 -37.95
N ILE A 85 -21.10 -25.89 -37.24
CA ILE A 85 -21.47 -26.29 -35.87
C ILE A 85 -21.39 -25.10 -34.93
N ILE A 86 -20.31 -24.33 -34.99
CA ILE A 86 -20.13 -23.13 -34.17
C ILE A 86 -21.23 -22.11 -34.47
N ASN A 87 -21.52 -21.81 -35.74
CA ASN A 87 -22.55 -20.84 -36.11
C ASN A 87 -23.95 -21.26 -35.63
N LEU A 88 -24.28 -22.55 -35.68
CA LEU A 88 -25.55 -23.05 -35.16
C LEU A 88 -25.65 -22.86 -33.63
N LEU A 89 -24.59 -23.21 -32.90
CA LEU A 89 -24.55 -23.04 -31.45
C LEU A 89 -24.57 -21.56 -31.05
N VAL A 90 -23.81 -20.72 -31.74
CA VAL A 90 -23.83 -19.27 -31.55
C VAL A 90 -25.24 -18.75 -31.77
N SER A 91 -25.88 -19.07 -32.90
CA SER A 91 -27.24 -18.63 -33.18
C SER A 91 -28.23 -19.04 -32.08
N GLU A 92 -28.10 -20.25 -31.54
CA GLU A 92 -28.99 -20.75 -30.49
C GLU A 92 -28.76 -20.03 -29.15
N TYR A 93 -27.54 -20.12 -28.62
CA TYR A 93 -27.22 -19.57 -27.30
C TYR A 93 -27.25 -18.04 -27.25
N VAL A 94 -26.81 -17.38 -28.32
CA VAL A 94 -26.83 -15.91 -28.39
C VAL A 94 -28.26 -15.39 -28.48
N THR A 95 -29.14 -16.04 -29.25
CA THR A 95 -30.56 -15.63 -29.32
C THR A 95 -31.26 -15.84 -27.98
N GLU A 96 -31.04 -16.98 -27.34
CA GLU A 96 -31.57 -17.24 -25.99
C GLU A 96 -31.07 -16.20 -24.98
N PHE A 97 -29.78 -15.86 -25.06
CA PHE A 97 -29.17 -14.87 -24.19
C PHE A 97 -29.69 -13.45 -24.45
N GLN A 98 -29.92 -13.06 -25.71
CA GLN A 98 -30.54 -11.76 -26.03
C GLN A 98 -31.95 -11.65 -25.43
N LEU A 99 -32.76 -12.70 -25.53
CA LEU A 99 -34.09 -12.73 -24.92
C LEU A 99 -34.00 -12.61 -23.39
N PHE A 100 -33.04 -13.29 -22.77
CA PHE A 100 -32.77 -13.17 -21.35
C PHE A 100 -32.41 -11.72 -20.97
N ILE A 101 -31.48 -11.08 -21.70
CA ILE A 101 -31.05 -9.70 -21.41
C ILE A 101 -32.20 -8.71 -21.51
N ILE A 102 -33.06 -8.84 -22.51
CA ILE A 102 -34.23 -7.96 -22.69
C ILE A 102 -35.21 -8.07 -21.52
N ASN A 103 -35.40 -9.29 -20.99
CA ASN A 103 -36.43 -9.56 -19.98
C ASN A 103 -35.94 -9.36 -18.54
N GLU A 104 -34.72 -9.80 -18.25
CA GLU A 104 -34.22 -10.00 -16.88
C GLU A 104 -33.11 -9.03 -16.45
N PHE A 105 -32.49 -8.32 -17.39
CA PHE A 105 -31.36 -7.42 -17.13
C PHE A 105 -31.74 -5.96 -17.39
N LYS A 106 -32.36 -5.34 -16.38
CA LYS A 106 -32.90 -3.96 -16.48
C LYS A 106 -32.01 -2.95 -15.79
N ASN A 107 -31.40 -3.33 -14.66
CA ASN A 107 -30.56 -2.47 -13.84
C ASN A 107 -29.17 -3.07 -13.64
N LEU A 108 -28.21 -2.25 -13.18
CA LEU A 108 -26.86 -2.70 -12.86
C LEU A 108 -26.84 -3.79 -11.78
N SER A 109 -27.74 -3.68 -10.80
CA SER A 109 -27.92 -4.70 -9.75
C SER A 109 -28.24 -6.11 -10.28
N ASP A 110 -28.72 -6.25 -11.52
CA ASP A 110 -28.99 -7.54 -12.16
C ASP A 110 -27.71 -8.26 -12.67
N ILE A 111 -26.51 -7.67 -12.52
CA ILE A 111 -25.24 -8.23 -13.02
C ILE A 111 -24.93 -9.63 -12.47
N LYS A 112 -25.41 -9.93 -11.26
CA LYS A 112 -25.32 -11.28 -10.69
C LYS A 112 -26.11 -12.32 -11.51
N LYS A 113 -27.29 -11.94 -12.02
CA LYS A 113 -28.11 -12.83 -12.87
C LYS A 113 -27.42 -13.10 -14.20
N TYR A 114 -26.74 -12.09 -14.74
CA TYR A 114 -25.92 -12.24 -15.96
C TYR A 114 -24.85 -13.32 -15.78
N TYR A 115 -23.97 -13.18 -14.78
CA TYR A 115 -22.89 -14.15 -14.57
C TYR A 115 -23.43 -15.56 -14.29
N LYS A 116 -24.54 -15.66 -13.57
CA LYS A 116 -25.23 -16.94 -13.37
C LYS A 116 -25.65 -17.56 -14.71
N LYS A 117 -26.33 -16.80 -15.58
CA LYS A 117 -26.78 -17.31 -16.89
C LYS A 117 -25.61 -17.71 -17.79
N VAL A 118 -24.50 -16.98 -17.74
CA VAL A 118 -23.28 -17.35 -18.48
C VAL A 118 -22.70 -18.67 -17.99
N ASN A 119 -22.64 -18.87 -16.67
CA ASN A 119 -22.19 -20.13 -16.10
C ASN A 119 -23.12 -21.30 -16.48
N ASP A 120 -24.43 -21.08 -16.44
CA ASP A 120 -25.42 -22.09 -16.87
C ASP A 120 -25.19 -22.50 -18.35
N ILE A 121 -24.96 -21.53 -19.23
CA ILE A 121 -24.64 -21.78 -20.66
C ILE A 121 -23.32 -22.55 -20.81
N LEU A 122 -22.29 -22.20 -20.03
CA LEU A 122 -21.00 -22.89 -20.06
C LEU A 122 -21.10 -24.34 -19.62
N GLU A 123 -21.86 -24.60 -18.57
CA GLU A 123 -22.14 -25.96 -18.09
C GLU A 123 -22.95 -26.75 -19.12
N GLU A 124 -23.97 -26.15 -19.74
CA GLU A 124 -24.76 -26.80 -20.79
C GLU A 124 -23.89 -27.18 -21.99
N ILE A 125 -23.06 -26.26 -22.48
CA ILE A 125 -22.12 -26.54 -23.58
C ILE A 125 -21.17 -27.67 -23.20
N GLN A 126 -20.64 -27.64 -21.97
CA GLN A 126 -19.71 -28.65 -21.48
C GLN A 126 -20.36 -30.03 -21.37
N ASN A 127 -21.62 -30.10 -20.93
CA ASN A 127 -22.32 -31.36 -20.70
C ASN A 127 -22.89 -31.95 -22.00
N VAL A 128 -23.49 -31.12 -22.85
CA VAL A 128 -24.15 -31.57 -24.09
C VAL A 128 -23.13 -31.81 -25.20
N TYR A 129 -22.10 -30.96 -25.31
CA TYR A 129 -21.14 -30.96 -26.41
C TYR A 129 -19.72 -31.37 -25.99
N PHE A 130 -19.59 -32.18 -24.93
CA PHE A 130 -18.31 -32.69 -24.43
C PHE A 130 -17.46 -33.44 -25.48
N ASN A 131 -18.10 -33.94 -26.55
CA ASN A 131 -17.45 -34.65 -27.65
C ASN A 131 -16.79 -33.73 -28.69
N LEU A 132 -16.98 -32.41 -28.62
CA LEU A 132 -16.36 -31.51 -29.58
C LEU A 132 -14.85 -31.40 -29.34
N PRO A 133 -14.01 -31.32 -30.38
CA PRO A 133 -12.58 -31.10 -30.21
C PRO A 133 -12.29 -29.78 -29.48
N GLN A 134 -11.42 -29.79 -28.47
CA GLN A 134 -11.09 -28.60 -27.68
C GLN A 134 -10.52 -27.47 -28.55
N GLU A 135 -9.71 -27.82 -29.54
CA GLU A 135 -9.11 -26.92 -30.52
C GLU A 135 -10.14 -26.16 -31.38
N TRP A 136 -11.41 -26.58 -31.36
CA TRP A 136 -12.48 -25.83 -32.02
C TRP A 136 -12.89 -24.58 -31.24
N ASN A 137 -12.50 -24.47 -29.96
CA ASN A 137 -12.70 -23.30 -29.09
C ASN A 137 -14.17 -22.84 -29.01
N THR A 138 -15.12 -23.77 -29.14
CA THR A 138 -16.57 -23.47 -29.24
C THR A 138 -17.08 -22.62 -28.09
N LYS A 139 -16.67 -22.91 -26.85
CA LYS A 139 -17.04 -22.12 -25.66
C LYS A 139 -16.59 -20.66 -25.78
N ILE A 140 -15.35 -20.44 -26.20
CA ILE A 140 -14.75 -19.10 -26.29
C ILE A 140 -15.45 -18.26 -27.36
N VAL A 141 -15.84 -18.87 -28.48
CA VAL A 141 -16.56 -18.17 -29.55
C VAL A 141 -17.93 -17.72 -29.05
N ILE A 142 -18.74 -18.63 -28.48
CA ILE A 142 -20.07 -18.31 -27.96
C ILE A 142 -19.99 -17.25 -26.84
N LEU A 143 -19.05 -17.41 -25.91
CA LEU A 143 -18.82 -16.45 -24.85
C LEU A 143 -18.43 -15.07 -25.39
N SER A 144 -17.63 -15.00 -26.45
CA SER A 144 -17.21 -13.72 -27.04
C SER A 144 -18.42 -12.93 -27.57
N ASP A 145 -19.37 -13.60 -28.23
CA ASP A 145 -20.59 -12.95 -28.74
C ASP A 145 -21.54 -12.52 -27.62
N ILE A 146 -21.69 -13.37 -26.60
CA ILE A 146 -22.43 -13.02 -25.37
C ILE A 146 -21.81 -11.80 -24.68
N TYR A 147 -20.48 -11.72 -24.64
CA TYR A 147 -19.75 -10.60 -24.05
C TYR A 147 -19.99 -9.28 -24.77
N ILE A 148 -20.12 -9.30 -26.10
CA ILE A 148 -20.44 -8.09 -26.88
C ILE A 148 -21.81 -7.56 -26.47
N ILE A 149 -22.80 -8.44 -26.34
CA ILE A 149 -24.17 -8.05 -25.95
C ILE A 149 -24.21 -7.44 -24.55
N ILE A 150 -23.56 -8.08 -23.57
CA ILE A 150 -23.57 -7.55 -22.21
C ILE A 150 -22.81 -6.23 -22.11
N LYS A 151 -21.70 -6.07 -22.82
CA LYS A 151 -20.96 -4.80 -22.85
C LYS A 151 -21.84 -3.67 -23.36
N GLN A 152 -22.54 -3.90 -24.47
CA GLN A 152 -23.46 -2.92 -25.03
C GLN A 152 -24.57 -2.58 -24.03
N LYS A 153 -25.16 -3.60 -23.39
CA LYS A 153 -26.23 -3.38 -22.43
C LYS A 153 -25.77 -2.67 -21.16
N ILE A 154 -24.59 -2.98 -20.64
CA ILE A 154 -23.98 -2.28 -19.51
C ILE A 154 -23.72 -0.83 -19.88
N CYS A 155 -23.17 -0.56 -21.07
CA CYS A 155 -23.05 0.81 -21.58
C CYS A 155 -24.40 1.50 -21.60
N ASP A 156 -25.43 0.88 -22.16
CA ASP A 156 -26.76 1.51 -22.24
C ASP A 156 -27.30 1.87 -20.86
N ILE A 157 -27.15 0.98 -19.87
CA ILE A 157 -27.59 1.27 -18.50
C ILE A 157 -26.75 2.39 -17.89
N ILE A 158 -25.42 2.36 -18.04
CA ILE A 158 -24.55 3.38 -17.46
C ILE A 158 -24.75 4.76 -18.11
N PHE A 159 -24.96 4.83 -19.42
CA PHE A 159 -25.10 6.09 -20.15
C PHE A 159 -26.51 6.68 -20.11
N PHE A 160 -27.55 5.85 -20.00
CA PHE A 160 -28.94 6.30 -20.15
C PHE A 160 -29.81 6.16 -18.90
N ASN A 161 -29.37 5.42 -17.86
CA ASN A 161 -30.14 5.29 -16.63
C ASN A 161 -29.47 6.03 -15.46
N ASP A 162 -30.30 6.60 -14.59
CA ASP A 162 -29.86 7.06 -13.28
C ASP A 162 -29.64 5.85 -12.35
N PHE A 163 -28.44 5.74 -11.79
CA PHE A 163 -28.11 4.75 -10.77
C PHE A 163 -27.51 5.43 -9.53
N LYS A 164 -27.68 4.79 -8.37
CA LYS A 164 -27.07 5.27 -7.12
C LYS A 164 -25.62 4.79 -7.03
N ASP A 165 -24.74 5.61 -6.45
CA ASP A 165 -23.33 5.26 -6.21
C ASP A 165 -23.17 3.89 -5.51
N THR A 166 -24.02 3.60 -4.52
CA THR A 166 -24.00 2.31 -3.80
C THR A 166 -24.36 1.12 -4.69
N GLU A 167 -25.31 1.29 -5.62
CA GLU A 167 -25.69 0.25 -6.56
C GLU A 167 -24.57 -0.01 -7.58
N TYR A 168 -23.96 1.08 -8.07
CA TYR A 168 -22.84 1.02 -8.98
C TYR A 168 -21.66 0.28 -8.37
N LEU A 169 -21.22 0.69 -7.17
CA LEU A 169 -20.07 0.08 -6.48
C LEU A 169 -20.31 -1.42 -6.22
N GLY A 170 -21.48 -1.81 -5.74
CA GLY A 170 -21.80 -3.23 -5.52
C GLY A 170 -21.88 -4.05 -6.81
N SER A 171 -22.26 -3.43 -7.92
CA SER A 171 -22.28 -4.07 -9.24
C SER A 171 -20.86 -4.25 -9.80
N VAL A 172 -19.99 -3.25 -9.63
CA VAL A 172 -18.58 -3.32 -10.03
C VAL A 172 -17.82 -4.36 -9.21
N GLU A 173 -18.08 -4.48 -7.90
CA GLU A 173 -17.52 -5.57 -7.09
C GLU A 173 -17.86 -6.94 -7.66
N CYS A 174 -19.13 -7.15 -8.02
CA CYS A 174 -19.56 -8.38 -8.68
C CYS A 174 -18.82 -8.61 -10.01
N ILE A 175 -18.57 -7.57 -10.79
CA ILE A 175 -17.82 -7.67 -12.05
C ILE A 175 -16.38 -8.08 -11.76
N ILE A 176 -15.70 -7.43 -10.80
CA ILE A 176 -14.32 -7.76 -10.42
C ILE A 176 -14.20 -9.22 -9.98
N ASP A 177 -15.12 -9.71 -9.16
CA ASP A 177 -15.08 -11.07 -8.64
C ASP A 177 -15.26 -12.14 -9.73
N ASN A 178 -16.11 -11.87 -10.72
CA ASN A 178 -16.43 -12.85 -11.77
C ASN A 178 -15.49 -12.74 -12.99
N GLU A 179 -15.05 -11.54 -13.36
CA GLU A 179 -14.16 -11.32 -14.52
C GLU A 179 -12.79 -11.97 -14.35
N LYS A 180 -12.27 -12.09 -13.12
CA LYS A 180 -10.98 -12.75 -12.86
C LYS A 180 -10.94 -14.16 -13.45
N ASN A 181 -12.02 -14.93 -13.27
CA ASN A 181 -12.14 -16.29 -13.83
C ASN A 181 -12.35 -16.28 -15.36
N MET A 182 -13.02 -15.26 -15.88
CA MET A 182 -13.34 -15.17 -17.31
C MET A 182 -12.14 -14.72 -18.15
N ILE A 183 -11.28 -13.85 -17.62
CA ILE A 183 -10.06 -13.39 -18.30
C ILE A 183 -9.10 -14.55 -18.60
N GLU A 184 -8.98 -15.51 -17.69
CA GLU A 184 -8.19 -16.73 -17.93
C GLU A 184 -8.73 -17.54 -19.12
N LEU A 185 -10.05 -17.59 -19.30
CA LEU A 185 -10.68 -18.30 -20.42
C LEU A 185 -10.44 -17.61 -21.77
N PHE A 186 -10.49 -16.27 -21.82
CA PHE A 186 -10.32 -15.53 -23.06
C PHE A 186 -8.87 -15.38 -23.50
N LYS A 187 -7.90 -15.43 -22.56
CA LYS A 187 -6.49 -15.10 -22.80
C LYS A 187 -6.28 -13.73 -23.49
N ASP A 188 -7.26 -12.84 -23.40
CA ASP A 188 -7.27 -11.51 -24.01
C ASP A 188 -8.01 -10.54 -23.09
N SER A 189 -7.26 -9.64 -22.45
CA SER A 189 -7.79 -8.66 -21.51
C SER A 189 -8.64 -7.57 -22.18
N LYS A 190 -8.48 -7.33 -23.49
CA LYS A 190 -9.28 -6.32 -24.22
C LYS A 190 -10.76 -6.68 -24.30
N LYS A 191 -11.09 -7.96 -24.09
CA LYS A 191 -12.46 -8.46 -24.03
C LYS A 191 -13.13 -8.27 -22.67
N SER A 192 -12.41 -7.80 -21.64
CA SER A 192 -12.99 -7.57 -20.32
C SER A 192 -13.99 -6.40 -20.29
N ILE A 193 -14.94 -6.48 -19.34
CA ILE A 193 -15.90 -5.41 -19.00
C ILE A 193 -15.20 -4.24 -18.27
N PHE A 194 -14.00 -4.46 -17.71
CA PHE A 194 -13.24 -3.45 -16.96
C PHE A 194 -13.05 -2.12 -17.69
N HIS A 195 -12.85 -2.13 -19.01
CA HIS A 195 -12.69 -0.90 -19.79
C HIS A 195 -13.92 0.00 -19.79
N LEU A 196 -15.12 -0.53 -19.53
CA LEU A 196 -16.36 0.24 -19.46
C LEU A 196 -16.54 0.95 -18.12
N ILE A 197 -15.83 0.50 -17.08
CA ILE A 197 -15.93 1.02 -15.72
C ILE A 197 -15.04 2.25 -15.53
N VAL A 198 -13.88 2.28 -16.18
CA VAL A 198 -12.87 3.37 -16.06
C VAL A 198 -13.46 4.78 -16.22
N PRO A 199 -14.33 5.08 -17.22
CA PRO A 199 -14.90 6.43 -17.36
C PRO A 199 -15.82 6.85 -16.20
N PHE A 200 -16.27 5.90 -15.38
CA PHE A 200 -17.23 6.08 -14.29
C PHE A 200 -16.60 5.74 -12.93
N ILE A 201 -15.29 5.94 -12.79
CA ILE A 201 -14.52 5.61 -11.58
C ILE A 201 -14.82 6.55 -10.39
N ASN A 202 -15.40 7.73 -10.63
CA ASN A 202 -15.65 8.77 -9.63
C ASN A 202 -16.38 8.31 -8.34
N PRO A 203 -17.37 7.39 -8.37
CA PRO A 203 -18.01 6.89 -7.16
C PRO A 203 -17.02 6.22 -6.18
N PHE A 204 -15.93 5.64 -6.68
CA PHE A 204 -14.85 5.11 -5.83
C PHE A 204 -14.12 6.23 -5.08
N TYR A 205 -13.78 7.31 -5.78
CA TYR A 205 -13.13 8.47 -5.16
C TYR A 205 -14.03 9.12 -4.13
N LYS A 206 -15.32 9.26 -4.43
CA LYS A 206 -16.30 9.79 -3.48
C LYS A 206 -16.45 8.91 -2.24
N GLN A 207 -16.42 7.59 -2.41
CA GLN A 207 -16.44 6.65 -1.28
C GLN A 207 -15.24 6.85 -0.34
N LEU A 208 -14.05 7.15 -0.87
CA LEU A 208 -12.88 7.47 -0.06
C LEU A 208 -13.14 8.71 0.80
N LEU A 209 -13.64 9.78 0.17
CA LEU A 209 -13.87 11.07 0.82
C LEU A 209 -15.00 11.02 1.86
N ASP A 210 -16.09 10.29 1.58
CA ASP A 210 -17.26 10.23 2.46
C ASP A 210 -17.01 9.43 3.74
N LYS A 211 -16.09 8.46 3.69
CA LYS A 211 -15.79 7.55 4.81
C LYS A 211 -14.69 8.04 5.73
N THR A 212 -13.95 9.06 5.33
CA THR A 212 -12.87 9.61 6.15
C THR A 212 -13.33 10.86 6.89
N PRO A 213 -13.52 10.76 8.22
CA PRO A 213 -13.96 11.90 8.99
C PRO A 213 -12.89 13.00 8.96
N GLU A 214 -13.30 14.21 8.61
CA GLU A 214 -12.51 15.45 8.78
C GLU A 214 -12.62 15.99 10.22
N SER A 215 -13.06 15.18 11.17
CA SER A 215 -13.29 15.60 12.54
C SER A 215 -12.05 16.18 13.20
N GLU A 216 -12.25 16.97 14.25
CA GLU A 216 -11.15 17.42 15.11
C GLU A 216 -10.36 16.23 15.65
N PHE A 217 -9.03 16.39 15.67
CA PHE A 217 -8.11 15.42 16.22
C PHE A 217 -8.22 15.40 17.75
N ASP A 218 -8.69 14.29 18.29
CA ASP A 218 -8.81 14.04 19.73
C ASP A 218 -7.99 12.81 20.11
N LEU A 219 -7.27 12.87 21.22
CA LEU A 219 -6.56 11.75 21.81
C LEU A 219 -7.47 10.56 22.11
N LYS A 220 -8.75 10.81 22.45
CA LYS A 220 -9.75 9.75 22.65
C LYS A 220 -10.04 8.95 21.37
N ASN A 221 -9.75 9.55 20.22
CA ASN A 221 -9.85 8.95 18.91
C ASN A 221 -8.45 8.63 18.36
N SER A 222 -7.58 8.08 19.19
CA SER A 222 -6.28 7.53 18.78
C SER A 222 -6.27 6.00 18.88
N GLU A 223 -5.50 5.36 18.00
CA GLU A 223 -5.23 3.94 17.98
C GLU A 223 -3.70 3.78 17.92
N MET A 224 -3.10 2.99 18.82
CA MET A 224 -1.63 2.88 18.94
C MET A 224 -0.92 4.26 19.06
N LYS A 225 -1.54 5.20 19.77
CA LYS A 225 -1.07 6.60 19.87
C LYS A 225 -0.83 7.26 18.51
N ILE A 226 -1.65 6.90 17.52
CA ILE A 226 -1.76 7.52 16.21
C ILE A 226 -3.19 8.04 16.06
N TYR A 227 -3.37 9.23 15.47
CA TYR A 227 -4.72 9.73 15.24
C TYR A 227 -5.50 8.83 14.28
N LYS A 228 -6.66 8.33 14.72
CA LYS A 228 -7.45 7.31 14.02
C LYS A 228 -7.91 7.73 12.63
N ASN A 229 -8.09 9.03 12.40
CA ASN A 229 -8.48 9.57 11.09
C ASN A 229 -7.49 9.16 9.98
N PHE A 230 -6.18 9.15 10.28
CA PHE A 230 -5.17 8.71 9.33
C PHE A 230 -5.23 7.20 9.11
N VAL A 231 -5.36 6.41 10.18
CA VAL A 231 -5.49 4.94 10.08
C VAL A 231 -6.68 4.54 9.22
N ILE A 232 -7.86 5.13 9.46
CA ILE A 232 -9.07 4.89 8.66
C ILE A 232 -8.84 5.30 7.19
N PHE A 233 -8.18 6.43 6.95
CA PHE A 233 -7.90 6.90 5.60
C PHE A 233 -7.02 5.93 4.80
N PHE A 234 -5.92 5.44 5.38
CA PHE A 234 -5.08 4.44 4.70
C PHE A 234 -5.82 3.12 4.47
N GLN A 235 -6.62 2.65 5.44
CA GLN A 235 -7.42 1.43 5.30
C GLN A 235 -8.46 1.54 4.19
N GLU A 236 -9.21 2.65 4.10
CA GLU A 236 -10.19 2.85 3.02
C GLU A 236 -9.52 3.09 1.68
N PHE A 237 -8.40 3.81 1.64
CA PHE A 237 -7.59 3.99 0.44
C PHE A 237 -7.11 2.64 -0.10
N GLN A 238 -6.57 1.75 0.75
CA GLN A 238 -6.11 0.42 0.33
C GLN A 238 -7.23 -0.38 -0.32
N LYS A 239 -8.42 -0.44 0.30
CA LYS A 239 -9.59 -1.15 -0.25
C LYS A 239 -10.00 -0.64 -1.63
N ILE A 240 -9.92 0.67 -1.84
CA ILE A 240 -10.27 1.30 -3.11
C ILE A 240 -9.16 1.08 -4.14
N TYR A 241 -7.90 1.24 -3.74
CA TYR A 241 -6.73 1.00 -4.58
C TYR A 241 -6.73 -0.42 -5.15
N GLU A 242 -6.95 -1.45 -4.33
CA GLU A 242 -7.00 -2.85 -4.77
C GLU A 242 -8.07 -3.09 -5.85
N LYS A 243 -9.22 -2.41 -5.75
CA LYS A 243 -10.30 -2.48 -6.73
C LYS A 243 -9.94 -1.77 -8.03
N ILE A 244 -9.38 -0.56 -7.94
CA ILE A 244 -9.00 0.24 -9.12
C ILE A 244 -7.81 -0.40 -9.86
N ALA A 245 -6.85 -0.98 -9.13
CA ALA A 245 -5.70 -1.69 -9.68
C ALA A 245 -6.11 -2.86 -10.59
N CYS A 246 -7.26 -3.50 -10.32
CA CYS A 246 -7.81 -4.56 -11.17
C CYS A 246 -8.08 -4.10 -12.61
N PHE A 247 -8.36 -2.81 -12.83
CA PHE A 247 -8.65 -2.27 -14.16
C PHE A 247 -7.39 -2.05 -15.01
N GLN A 248 -6.20 -2.13 -14.41
CA GLN A 248 -4.91 -1.92 -15.08
C GLN A 248 -4.85 -0.61 -15.90
N ASN A 249 -5.57 0.42 -15.43
CA ASN A 249 -5.66 1.71 -16.10
C ASN A 249 -4.83 2.76 -15.34
N ILE A 250 -3.76 3.24 -16.00
CA ILE A 250 -2.81 4.18 -15.40
C ILE A 250 -3.49 5.52 -15.06
N ASP A 251 -4.40 6.01 -15.91
CA ASP A 251 -5.08 7.29 -15.69
C ASP A 251 -6.01 7.24 -14.46
N ALA A 252 -6.72 6.13 -14.27
CA ALA A 252 -7.57 5.91 -13.09
C ALA A 252 -6.75 5.79 -11.79
N ILE A 253 -5.58 5.14 -11.86
CA ILE A 253 -4.65 5.11 -10.72
C ILE A 253 -4.13 6.51 -10.45
N LYS A 254 -3.71 7.26 -11.47
CA LYS A 254 -3.22 8.63 -11.33
C LYS A 254 -4.26 9.54 -10.66
N GLN A 255 -5.51 9.50 -11.12
CA GLN A 255 -6.62 10.24 -10.51
C GLN A 255 -6.88 9.82 -9.06
N LEU A 256 -6.77 8.52 -8.74
CA LEU A 256 -6.87 8.05 -7.36
C LEU A 256 -5.77 8.65 -6.47
N ILE A 257 -4.53 8.73 -6.99
CA ILE A 257 -3.41 9.34 -6.29
C ILE A 257 -3.67 10.84 -6.09
N ASP A 258 -4.11 11.56 -7.13
CA ASP A 258 -4.44 12.99 -7.00
C ASP A 258 -5.47 13.25 -5.88
N VAL A 259 -6.53 12.42 -5.80
CA VAL A 259 -7.54 12.49 -4.73
C VAL A 259 -6.95 12.15 -3.36
N PHE A 260 -6.10 11.13 -3.27
CA PHE A 260 -5.39 10.78 -2.05
C PHE A 260 -4.52 11.94 -1.56
N GLU A 261 -3.76 12.56 -2.46
CA GLU A 261 -2.85 13.65 -2.11
C GLU A 261 -3.61 14.88 -1.60
N GLU A 262 -4.70 15.26 -2.26
CA GLU A 262 -5.54 16.36 -1.81
C GLU A 262 -6.07 16.10 -0.40
N HIS A 263 -6.57 14.89 -0.17
CA HIS A 263 -7.20 14.54 1.10
C HIS A 263 -6.18 14.43 2.25
N ILE A 264 -5.02 13.79 2.02
CA ILE A 264 -3.99 13.67 3.06
C ILE A 264 -3.43 15.03 3.44
N LEU A 265 -3.21 15.93 2.46
CA LEU A 265 -2.75 17.29 2.74
C LEU A 265 -3.77 18.07 3.56
N ARG A 266 -5.07 17.85 3.34
CA ARG A 266 -6.13 18.45 4.14
C ARG A 266 -6.11 17.93 5.59
N LEU A 267 -5.97 16.61 5.79
CA LEU A 267 -5.83 16.01 7.12
C LEU A 267 -4.57 16.52 7.85
N MET A 268 -3.44 16.64 7.15
CA MET A 268 -2.21 17.21 7.71
C MET A 268 -2.40 18.69 8.10
N ARG A 269 -3.18 19.47 7.33
CA ARG A 269 -3.48 20.88 7.68
C ARG A 269 -4.32 20.97 8.94
N SER A 270 -5.33 20.13 9.13
CA SER A 270 -6.12 20.12 10.37
C SER A 270 -5.27 19.65 11.56
N MET A 271 -4.37 18.69 11.36
CA MET A 271 -3.45 18.22 12.40
C MET A 271 -2.50 19.33 12.85
N GLY A 272 -2.05 20.20 11.93
CA GLY A 272 -1.23 21.37 12.28
C GLY A 272 -1.93 22.41 13.16
N ARG A 273 -3.25 22.28 13.38
CA ARG A 273 -4.10 23.18 14.16
C ARG A 273 -4.63 22.53 15.45
N ILE A 274 -4.04 21.43 15.90
CA ILE A 274 -4.40 20.80 17.17
C ILE A 274 -4.25 21.82 18.30
N TYR A 275 -5.30 21.93 19.12
CA TYR A 275 -5.31 22.85 20.25
C TYR A 275 -4.40 22.34 21.39
N LEU A 276 -3.40 23.16 21.72
CA LEU A 276 -2.55 23.05 22.90
C LEU A 276 -2.97 24.11 23.93
N CYS A 277 -2.91 23.77 25.22
CA CYS A 277 -3.31 24.67 26.30
C CYS A 277 -2.34 25.84 26.49
N CYS A 278 -1.06 25.65 26.16
CA CYS A 278 -0.06 26.71 26.14
C CYS A 278 0.33 27.10 24.72
N ASP A 279 0.66 28.38 24.54
CA ASP A 279 1.14 28.91 23.27
C ASP A 279 2.65 28.67 23.12
N TYR A 280 2.99 27.45 22.68
CA TYR A 280 4.36 27.05 22.43
C TYR A 280 4.93 27.61 21.12
N GLU A 281 4.13 28.29 20.30
CA GLU A 281 4.63 28.94 19.08
C GLU A 281 5.44 30.21 19.39
N LEU A 282 5.26 30.76 20.60
CA LEU A 282 6.09 31.83 21.14
C LEU A 282 7.33 31.23 21.83
N GLU A 283 8.52 31.45 21.28
CA GLU A 283 9.78 31.00 21.90
C GLU A 283 9.95 31.50 23.35
N ALA A 284 9.37 32.66 23.68
CA ALA A 284 9.40 33.25 25.03
C ALA A 284 8.40 32.60 26.01
N CYS A 285 7.63 31.58 25.59
CA CYS A 285 6.70 30.86 26.44
C CYS A 285 7.46 30.14 27.56
N LYS A 286 7.11 30.45 28.81
CA LYS A 286 7.67 29.85 30.04
C LYS A 286 6.72 28.89 30.75
N ASN A 287 5.48 28.80 30.27
CA ASN A 287 4.47 27.94 30.86
C ASN A 287 4.45 26.59 30.14
N PHE A 288 3.94 25.57 30.82
CA PHE A 288 3.61 24.29 30.20
C PHE A 288 2.36 23.68 30.86
N ASN A 289 1.66 22.81 30.14
CA ASN A 289 0.53 22.05 30.66
C ASN A 289 0.77 20.56 30.44
N ILE A 290 0.66 19.77 31.51
CA ILE A 290 0.90 18.32 31.46
C ILE A 290 0.10 17.60 30.36
N ASN A 291 -1.11 18.06 30.07
CA ASN A 291 -2.00 17.47 29.07
C ASN A 291 -1.56 17.72 27.62
N ASP A 292 -0.64 18.66 27.38
CA ASP A 292 -0.17 18.98 26.03
C ASP A 292 0.90 17.99 25.56
N LEU A 293 1.70 17.41 26.46
CA LEU A 293 2.78 16.49 26.08
C LEU A 293 2.26 15.26 25.35
N GLU A 294 1.20 14.62 25.84
CA GLU A 294 0.64 13.43 25.19
C GLU A 294 0.16 13.76 23.77
N LYS A 295 -0.41 14.97 23.55
CA LYS A 295 -0.80 15.44 22.22
C LYS A 295 0.40 15.67 21.31
N ILE A 296 1.45 16.30 21.83
CA ILE A 296 2.69 16.57 21.08
C ILE A 296 3.32 15.24 20.65
N MET A 297 3.46 14.30 21.59
CA MET A 297 4.02 12.98 21.31
C MET A 297 3.15 12.18 20.33
N THR A 298 1.82 12.17 20.50
CA THR A 298 0.88 11.52 19.57
C THR A 298 0.97 12.12 18.17
N SER A 299 1.16 13.45 18.07
CA SER A 299 1.36 14.12 16.80
C SER A 299 2.66 13.69 16.13
N LEU A 300 3.79 13.67 16.85
CA LEU A 300 5.06 13.21 16.30
C LEU A 300 5.00 11.73 15.88
N ASN A 301 4.37 10.87 16.69
CA ASN A 301 4.18 9.46 16.38
C ASN A 301 3.35 9.25 15.11
N THR A 302 2.28 10.05 14.97
CA THR A 302 1.45 10.05 13.76
C THR A 302 2.26 10.49 12.54
N LEU A 303 3.15 11.48 12.66
CA LEU A 303 4.00 11.92 11.54
C LEU A 303 5.00 10.84 11.10
N LEU A 304 5.60 10.10 12.04
CA LEU A 304 6.45 8.95 11.73
C LEU A 304 5.67 7.87 10.96
N TYR A 305 4.50 7.48 11.48
CA TYR A 305 3.59 6.55 10.81
C TYR A 305 3.24 7.00 9.38
N LEU A 306 2.92 8.29 9.21
CA LEU A 306 2.59 8.85 7.90
C LEU A 306 3.77 8.79 6.93
N ASN A 307 4.97 9.13 7.41
CA ASN A 307 6.17 9.11 6.58
C ASN A 307 6.49 7.68 6.09
N GLU A 308 6.40 6.69 6.98
CA GLU A 308 6.57 5.27 6.65
C GLU A 308 5.53 4.82 5.60
N CYS A 309 4.24 5.02 5.89
CA CYS A 309 3.15 4.59 5.01
C CYS A 309 3.19 5.26 3.62
N ILE A 310 3.48 6.55 3.56
CA ILE A 310 3.54 7.29 2.28
C ILE A 310 4.78 6.88 1.48
N THR A 311 5.90 6.61 2.14
CA THR A 311 7.13 6.14 1.46
C THR A 311 6.94 4.75 0.86
N ASP A 312 6.32 3.84 1.61
CA ASP A 312 5.99 2.50 1.13
C ASP A 312 4.99 2.54 -0.02
N LEU A 313 3.95 3.36 0.11
CA LEU A 313 2.95 3.57 -0.93
C LEU A 313 3.57 4.15 -2.21
N ASN A 314 4.43 5.17 -2.08
CA ASN A 314 5.12 5.78 -3.22
C ASN A 314 6.00 4.76 -3.94
N THR A 315 6.74 3.96 -3.19
CA THR A 315 7.58 2.88 -3.75
C THR A 315 6.73 1.87 -4.52
N SER A 316 5.63 1.40 -3.92
CA SER A 316 4.74 0.41 -4.52
C SER A 316 4.09 0.90 -5.82
N ILE A 317 3.58 2.14 -5.83
CA ILE A 317 2.97 2.76 -7.00
C ILE A 317 4.01 3.03 -8.09
N TYR A 318 5.20 3.52 -7.72
CA TYR A 318 6.27 3.79 -8.68
C TYR A 318 6.72 2.52 -9.39
N CYS A 319 6.96 1.43 -8.64
CA CYS A 319 7.34 0.14 -9.22
C CYS A 319 6.26 -0.44 -10.14
N SER A 320 4.97 -0.20 -9.85
CA SER A 320 3.86 -0.80 -10.57
C SER A 320 3.40 0.03 -11.78
N TYR A 321 3.45 1.36 -11.69
CA TYR A 321 2.81 2.26 -12.65
C TYR A 321 3.70 3.44 -13.10
N ASN A 322 4.91 3.59 -12.56
CA ASN A 322 5.81 4.74 -12.81
C ASN A 322 5.13 6.10 -12.50
N ILE A 323 4.27 6.12 -11.49
CA ILE A 323 3.65 7.32 -10.93
C ILE A 323 4.34 7.62 -9.60
N ASN A 324 4.63 8.90 -9.35
CA ASN A 324 5.20 9.36 -8.09
C ASN A 324 4.17 10.19 -7.32
N ILE A 325 4.16 10.00 -6.00
CA ILE A 325 3.52 10.91 -5.07
C ILE A 325 4.28 12.25 -5.07
N THR A 326 3.56 13.37 -5.03
CA THR A 326 4.15 14.70 -5.12
C THR A 326 5.02 15.03 -3.90
N GLN A 327 6.11 15.75 -4.16
CA GLN A 327 7.03 16.22 -3.11
C GLN A 327 6.36 17.13 -2.07
N ASN A 328 5.22 17.74 -2.41
CA ASN A 328 4.45 18.60 -1.51
C ASN A 328 4.04 17.91 -0.22
N ILE A 329 3.75 16.60 -0.26
CA ILE A 329 3.39 15.83 0.93
C ILE A 329 4.59 15.69 1.86
N PHE A 330 5.74 15.30 1.34
CA PHE A 330 6.97 15.17 2.14
C PHE A 330 7.43 16.52 2.71
N ILE A 331 7.32 17.61 1.94
CA ILE A 331 7.58 18.97 2.44
C ILE A 331 6.62 19.31 3.58
N LYS A 332 5.32 18.97 3.46
CA LYS A 332 4.34 19.25 4.49
C LYS A 332 4.58 18.43 5.76
N LEU A 333 4.96 17.17 5.62
CA LEU A 333 5.37 16.29 6.73
C LEU A 333 6.56 16.89 7.49
N GLY A 334 7.66 17.20 6.80
CA GLY A 334 8.84 17.77 7.44
C GLY A 334 8.56 19.10 8.14
N ASN A 335 7.69 19.95 7.56
CA ASN A 335 7.28 21.19 8.23
C ASN A 335 6.48 20.96 9.52
N LEU A 336 5.61 19.95 9.55
CA LEU A 336 4.86 19.61 10.76
C LEU A 336 5.76 18.95 11.81
N GLU A 337 6.69 18.10 11.38
CA GLU A 337 7.67 17.46 12.26
C GLU A 337 8.55 18.51 12.93
N ASN A 338 9.13 19.43 12.17
CA ASN A 338 9.90 20.55 12.70
C ASN A 338 9.09 21.40 13.70
N LYS A 339 7.83 21.69 13.38
CA LYS A 339 6.92 22.42 14.28
C LYS A 339 6.76 21.68 15.62
N TYR A 340 6.39 20.41 15.58
CA TYR A 340 6.12 19.65 16.81
C TYR A 340 7.39 19.32 17.61
N ASN A 341 8.53 19.13 16.95
CA ASN A 341 9.83 19.01 17.63
C ASN A 341 10.20 20.31 18.34
N SER A 342 10.02 21.47 17.70
CA SER A 342 10.26 22.78 18.34
C SER A 342 9.35 22.98 19.57
N ILE A 343 8.09 22.57 19.46
CA ILE A 343 7.14 22.61 20.58
C ILE A 343 7.58 21.67 21.72
N LEU A 344 8.04 20.47 21.39
CA LEU A 344 8.55 19.50 22.36
C LEU A 344 9.78 20.06 23.11
N GLU A 345 10.71 20.66 22.38
CA GLU A 345 11.89 21.32 22.96
C GLU A 345 11.50 22.41 23.96
N ILE A 346 10.56 23.29 23.60
CA ILE A 346 10.05 24.35 24.48
C ILE A 346 9.36 23.75 25.71
N TYR A 347 8.55 22.70 25.52
CA TYR A 347 7.89 22.00 26.63
C TYR A 347 8.91 21.47 27.63
N VAL A 348 9.90 20.70 27.16
CA VAL A 348 10.93 20.07 28.01
C VAL A 348 11.79 21.14 28.69
N ARG A 349 12.17 22.19 27.95
CA ARG A 349 12.87 23.34 28.52
C ARG A 349 12.11 23.94 29.71
N ASN A 350 10.80 24.18 29.56
CA ASN A 350 9.98 24.80 30.60
C ASN A 350 9.76 23.87 31.81
N VAL A 351 9.77 22.54 31.60
CA VAL A 351 9.80 21.56 32.71
C VAL A 351 11.10 21.71 33.50
N LEU A 352 12.24 21.72 32.81
CA LEU A 352 13.56 21.80 33.45
C LEU A 352 13.89 23.19 34.02
N GLU A 353 13.24 24.27 33.56
CA GLU A 353 13.37 25.62 34.14
C GLU A 353 12.98 25.70 35.61
N LYS A 354 12.15 24.77 36.09
CA LYS A 354 11.73 24.73 37.49
C LYS A 354 12.80 24.18 38.43
N ILE A 355 13.90 23.68 37.87
CA ILE A 355 14.98 23.04 38.62
C ILE A 355 16.13 24.01 38.78
N ASP A 356 16.63 24.12 40.01
CA ASP A 356 17.84 24.89 40.30
C ASP A 356 19.08 24.00 40.10
N PHE A 357 19.74 24.19 38.96
CA PHE A 357 20.95 23.47 38.57
C PHE A 357 22.20 23.89 39.38
N THR A 358 22.10 24.88 40.27
CA THR A 358 23.22 25.33 41.12
C THR A 358 23.35 24.53 42.43
N LYS A 359 22.37 23.67 42.75
CA LYS A 359 22.42 22.81 43.94
C LYS A 359 23.51 21.75 43.82
N LEU A 360 24.00 21.28 44.98
CA LEU A 360 25.05 20.26 45.08
C LEU A 360 24.66 18.87 44.57
N SER A 361 23.36 18.53 44.58
CA SER A 361 22.84 17.32 43.94
C SER A 361 21.50 17.63 43.29
N ILE A 362 21.39 17.33 42.00
CA ILE A 362 20.23 17.68 41.16
C ILE A 362 19.54 16.47 40.54
N SER A 363 20.15 15.28 40.57
CA SER A 363 19.61 14.07 39.92
C SER A 363 18.20 13.75 40.40
N ALA A 364 17.97 13.79 41.71
CA ALA A 364 16.67 13.51 42.32
C ALA A 364 15.58 14.52 41.90
N ASP A 365 15.92 15.81 41.85
CA ASP A 365 14.99 16.87 41.42
C ASP A 365 14.64 16.72 39.93
N ILE A 366 15.62 16.38 39.08
CA ILE A 366 15.41 16.11 37.66
C ILE A 366 14.52 14.89 37.49
N ILE A 367 14.87 13.76 38.08
CA ILE A 367 14.11 12.51 37.97
C ILE A 367 12.65 12.74 38.42
N LEU A 368 12.44 13.43 39.54
CA LEU A 368 11.10 13.75 40.02
C LEU A 368 10.29 14.57 39.00
N ASN A 369 10.89 15.59 38.38
CA ASN A 369 10.21 16.40 37.36
C ASN A 369 9.95 15.60 36.08
N LEU A 370 10.88 14.73 35.69
CA LEU A 370 10.71 13.85 34.54
C LEU A 370 9.57 12.86 34.78
N ASP A 371 9.51 12.18 35.92
CA ASP A 371 8.40 11.29 36.30
C ASP A 371 7.06 12.04 36.32
N THR A 372 7.05 13.26 36.88
CA THR A 372 5.81 14.01 37.09
C THR A 372 5.24 14.61 35.80
N TYR A 373 6.11 15.13 34.91
CA TYR A 373 5.67 15.96 33.79
C TYR A 373 6.01 15.41 32.41
N ILE A 374 6.88 14.40 32.33
CA ILE A 374 7.26 13.74 31.09
C ILE A 374 6.77 12.30 31.11
N PHE A 375 7.38 11.43 31.93
CA PHE A 375 7.12 10.00 31.98
C PHE A 375 5.84 9.60 32.73
N TYR A 376 4.84 10.49 32.80
CA TYR A 376 3.61 10.30 33.58
C TYR A 376 2.59 9.35 32.92
N PHE A 377 2.72 9.08 31.62
CA PHE A 377 1.82 8.22 30.83
C PHE A 377 2.57 7.07 30.18
N ASN A 378 1.83 6.06 29.67
CA ASN A 378 2.44 4.89 29.05
C ASN A 378 3.06 5.24 27.68
N TYR A 379 4.32 4.85 27.50
CA TYR A 379 5.07 5.06 26.27
C TYR A 379 5.17 3.83 25.36
N GLU A 380 4.65 2.66 25.75
CA GLU A 380 4.83 1.39 25.01
C GLU A 380 4.42 1.48 23.53
N ASP A 381 3.32 2.17 23.23
CA ASP A 381 2.76 2.29 21.88
C ASP A 381 3.50 3.29 20.95
N PHE A 382 4.49 4.03 21.46
CA PHE A 382 5.26 4.96 20.62
C PHE A 382 6.42 4.25 19.93
N TYR A 383 6.72 4.67 18.70
CA TYR A 383 7.92 4.24 17.98
C TYR A 383 9.19 4.52 18.80
N GLU A 384 10.14 3.60 18.76
CA GLU A 384 11.42 3.76 19.49
C GLU A 384 12.20 5.00 19.06
N GLU A 385 12.15 5.36 17.77
CA GLU A 385 12.77 6.59 17.24
C GLU A 385 12.25 7.84 17.95
N LEU A 386 10.96 7.88 18.28
CA LEU A 386 10.36 9.00 19.01
C LEU A 386 10.79 9.03 20.49
N LYS A 387 10.96 7.86 21.12
CA LYS A 387 11.49 7.78 22.49
C LYS A 387 12.94 8.26 22.54
N ILE A 388 13.75 7.87 21.55
CA ILE A 388 15.13 8.35 21.38
C ILE A 388 15.14 9.86 21.21
N ASN A 389 14.30 10.41 20.32
CA ASN A 389 14.19 11.86 20.12
C ASN A 389 13.80 12.60 21.43
N LEU A 390 12.83 12.10 22.19
CA LEU A 390 12.48 12.68 23.49
C LEU A 390 13.67 12.71 24.46
N VAL A 391 14.42 11.60 24.55
CA VAL A 391 15.61 11.52 25.40
C VAL A 391 16.71 12.46 24.91
N GLU A 392 16.90 12.59 23.60
CA GLU A 392 17.84 13.55 23.00
C GLU A 392 17.46 15.00 23.36
N VAL A 393 16.18 15.36 23.24
CA VAL A 393 15.68 16.67 23.63
C VAL A 393 15.91 16.94 25.12
N ILE A 394 15.61 15.98 26.00
CA ILE A 394 15.89 16.10 27.44
C ILE A 394 17.39 16.33 27.68
N THR A 395 18.24 15.53 27.05
CA THR A 395 19.69 15.60 27.17
C THR A 395 20.23 16.95 26.70
N LEU A 396 19.75 17.45 25.57
CA LEU A 396 20.11 18.75 25.02
C LEU A 396 19.69 19.89 25.95
N GLN A 397 18.48 19.84 26.50
CA GLN A 397 18.02 20.88 27.42
C GLN A 397 18.80 20.87 28.74
N ILE A 398 19.21 19.71 29.24
CA ILE A 398 20.12 19.58 30.39
C ILE A 398 21.49 20.20 30.06
N LEU A 399 22.05 19.90 28.88
CA LEU A 399 23.31 20.49 28.42
C LEU A 399 23.24 22.01 28.35
N CYS A 400 22.16 22.56 27.80
CA CYS A 400 21.93 24.00 27.75
C CYS A 400 21.92 24.64 29.15
N ARG A 401 21.43 23.96 30.18
CA ARG A 401 21.44 24.46 31.57
C ARG A 401 22.83 24.36 32.19
N ILE A 402 23.51 23.23 31.98
CA ILE A 402 24.87 22.99 32.48
C ILE A 402 25.86 24.02 31.89
N TYR A 403 25.72 24.40 30.62
CA TYR A 403 26.54 25.43 29.98
C TYR A 403 26.45 26.83 30.60
N LEU A 404 25.44 27.10 31.42
CA LEU A 404 25.27 28.39 32.09
C LEU A 404 25.91 28.39 33.49
N LEU A 405 26.48 27.27 33.93
CA LEU A 405 27.08 27.12 35.24
C LEU A 405 28.60 27.37 35.20
N ASP A 406 29.12 27.77 36.36
CA ASP A 406 30.56 27.88 36.58
C ASP A 406 31.07 26.65 37.34
N PHE A 407 32.15 26.04 36.84
CA PHE A 407 32.71 24.80 37.36
C PHE A 407 34.12 24.95 37.95
N ASN A 408 34.35 24.18 39.00
CA ASN A 408 35.65 23.75 39.51
C ASN A 408 35.67 22.21 39.58
N GLU A 409 36.81 21.62 39.94
CA GLU A 409 36.99 20.16 40.03
C GLU A 409 35.86 19.47 40.84
N GLU A 410 35.58 19.98 42.04
CA GLU A 410 34.57 19.42 42.95
C GLU A 410 33.14 19.48 42.37
N SER A 411 32.72 20.64 41.85
CA SER A 411 31.39 20.80 41.25
C SER A 411 31.23 20.01 39.95
N ALA A 412 32.31 19.83 39.17
CA ALA A 412 32.30 19.01 37.97
C ALA A 412 32.16 17.51 38.33
N GLU A 413 32.86 17.05 39.37
CA GLU A 413 32.76 15.68 39.87
C GLU A 413 31.34 15.35 40.33
N LEU A 414 30.74 16.21 41.16
CA LEU A 414 29.37 16.05 41.65
C LEU A 414 28.35 16.01 40.50
N MET A 415 28.48 16.92 39.53
CA MET A 415 27.61 16.95 38.35
C MET A 415 27.75 15.68 37.49
N ILE A 416 28.96 15.13 37.36
CA ILE A 416 29.19 13.85 36.65
C ILE A 416 28.46 12.70 37.38
N CYS A 417 28.51 12.67 38.71
CA CYS A 417 27.77 11.69 39.51
C CYS A 417 26.25 11.80 39.28
N ASP A 418 25.69 13.01 39.35
CA ASP A 418 24.26 13.25 39.10
C ASP A 418 23.85 12.84 37.67
N LEU A 419 24.68 13.16 36.67
CA LEU A 419 24.42 12.76 35.28
C LEU A 419 24.51 11.25 35.08
N TYR A 420 25.38 10.56 35.81
CA TYR A 420 25.46 9.10 35.76
C TYR A 420 24.16 8.46 36.27
N GLU A 421 23.62 8.95 37.39
CA GLU A 421 22.33 8.50 37.93
C GLU A 421 21.21 8.76 36.93
N LEU A 422 21.18 9.96 36.34
CA LEU A 422 20.19 10.32 35.34
C LEU A 422 20.29 9.46 34.09
N LYS A 423 21.50 9.18 33.60
CA LYS A 423 21.74 8.27 32.46
C LYS A 423 21.20 6.88 32.75
N LYS A 424 21.42 6.36 33.95
CA LYS A 424 20.90 5.05 34.38
C LYS A 424 19.37 5.05 34.43
N TYR A 425 18.77 6.14 34.92
CA TYR A 425 17.32 6.31 34.94
C TYR A 425 16.74 6.38 33.52
N LEU A 426 17.27 7.21 32.62
CA LEU A 426 16.78 7.33 31.24
C LEU A 426 16.92 6.03 30.45
N LYS A 427 17.97 5.23 30.72
CA LYS A 427 18.12 3.88 30.15
C LYS A 427 17.00 2.90 30.53
N SER A 428 16.27 3.16 31.62
CA SER A 428 15.09 2.35 31.97
C SER A 428 13.86 2.69 31.12
N HIS A 429 13.85 3.86 30.47
CA HIS A 429 12.76 4.34 29.61
C HIS A 429 13.07 4.27 28.12
N CYS A 430 14.34 4.27 27.72
CA CYS A 430 14.77 4.12 26.34
C CYS A 430 16.06 3.31 26.24
N SER A 431 16.14 2.42 25.23
CA SER A 431 17.29 1.54 25.03
C SER A 431 18.58 2.29 24.67
N ASN A 432 18.44 3.41 23.94
CA ASN A 432 19.55 4.25 23.52
C ASN A 432 19.46 5.63 24.17
N VAL A 433 20.57 6.06 24.78
CA VAL A 433 20.70 7.39 25.40
C VAL A 433 21.86 8.09 24.71
N SER A 434 21.57 8.63 23.53
CA SER A 434 22.50 9.42 22.71
C SER A 434 22.85 10.74 23.41
N CYS A 435 23.93 11.39 22.94
CA CYS A 435 24.40 12.71 23.41
C CYS A 435 24.88 12.82 24.87
N PHE A 436 24.59 11.85 25.76
CA PHE A 436 25.10 11.86 27.15
C PHE A 436 26.63 11.81 27.24
N ASN A 437 27.29 11.17 26.27
CA ASN A 437 28.75 11.14 26.23
C ASN A 437 29.32 12.56 25.96
N ILE A 438 28.58 13.44 25.29
CA ILE A 438 28.99 14.83 25.04
C ILE A 438 28.95 15.61 26.37
N LEU A 439 27.88 15.45 27.16
CA LEU A 439 27.77 16.01 28.51
C LEU A 439 28.92 15.55 29.42
N GLU A 440 29.19 14.24 29.44
CA GLU A 440 30.30 13.70 30.24
C GLU A 440 31.65 14.26 29.80
N SER A 441 31.92 14.32 28.49
CA SER A 441 33.16 14.89 27.96
C SER A 441 33.30 16.37 28.31
N TYR A 442 32.22 17.15 28.26
CA TYR A 442 32.23 18.56 28.65
C TYR A 442 32.65 18.73 30.12
N LEU A 443 32.01 17.99 31.04
CA LEU A 443 32.30 18.10 32.47
C LEU A 443 33.69 17.57 32.85
N LYS A 444 34.15 16.48 32.21
CA LYS A 444 35.48 15.90 32.46
C LYS A 444 36.62 16.86 32.15
N ILE A 445 36.41 17.88 31.32
CA ILE A 445 37.42 18.93 31.08
C ILE A 445 37.74 19.68 32.37
N PHE A 446 36.72 19.97 33.19
CA PHE A 446 36.85 20.73 34.44
C PHE A 446 37.39 19.91 35.62
N MET A 447 37.61 18.60 35.44
CA MET A 447 38.24 17.73 36.45
C MET A 447 39.76 17.97 36.55
N CYS A 448 40.37 18.65 35.57
CA CYS A 448 41.76 19.09 35.67
C CYS A 448 41.81 20.51 36.26
N SER A 449 42.76 20.75 37.15
CA SER A 449 42.94 22.06 37.77
C SER A 449 43.37 23.11 36.74
N PRO A 450 42.72 24.29 36.66
CA PRO A 450 43.18 25.38 35.80
C PRO A 450 44.55 25.92 36.22
N LYS A 451 44.99 25.61 37.46
CA LYS A 451 46.33 25.97 37.97
C LYS A 451 47.46 25.21 37.28
N ASP A 452 47.19 24.03 36.75
CA ASP A 452 48.13 23.27 35.91
C ASP A 452 47.75 23.46 34.43
N MET A 453 48.13 24.62 33.89
CA MET A 453 47.69 25.08 32.58
C MET A 453 48.01 24.10 31.45
N GLN A 454 49.16 23.44 31.49
CA GLN A 454 49.58 22.50 30.45
C GLN A 454 48.69 21.25 30.45
N SER A 455 48.51 20.62 31.62
CA SER A 455 47.62 19.47 31.76
C SER A 455 46.17 19.82 31.42
N PHE A 456 45.70 21.01 31.80
CA PHE A 456 44.35 21.48 31.47
C PHE A 456 44.13 21.62 29.96
N ILE A 457 45.08 22.24 29.24
CA ILE A 457 45.03 22.42 27.79
C ILE A 457 45.09 21.07 27.06
N GLU A 458 45.94 20.16 27.51
CA GLU A 458 46.06 18.81 26.94
C GLU A 458 44.77 18.00 27.17
N ASN A 459 44.22 18.02 28.39
CA ASN A 459 42.95 17.39 28.72
C ASN A 459 41.78 17.94 27.88
N PHE A 460 41.71 19.27 27.71
CA PHE A 460 40.74 19.90 26.82
C PHE A 460 40.85 19.37 25.38
N LYS A 461 42.05 19.31 24.80
CA LYS A 461 42.23 18.84 23.41
C LYS A 461 41.74 17.40 23.22
N ILE A 462 42.04 16.53 24.19
CA ILE A 462 41.65 15.11 24.14
C ILE A 462 40.13 14.95 24.29
N LEU A 463 39.53 15.61 25.29
CA LEU A 463 38.12 15.40 25.66
C LEU A 463 37.15 16.22 24.82
N SER A 464 37.53 17.41 24.36
CA SER A 464 36.68 18.26 23.53
C SER A 464 36.47 17.66 22.14
N ASN A 465 37.49 16.99 21.57
CA ASN A 465 37.44 16.40 20.23
C ASN A 465 36.86 17.36 19.16
N ASN A 466 37.25 18.64 19.21
CA ASN A 466 36.75 19.73 18.36
C ASN A 466 35.24 20.06 18.49
N VAL A 467 34.55 19.54 19.51
CA VAL A 467 33.13 19.84 19.76
C VAL A 467 32.97 21.19 20.49
N PHE A 468 33.85 21.49 21.44
CA PHE A 468 33.76 22.72 22.25
C PHE A 468 34.85 23.72 21.90
N SER A 469 34.51 25.00 21.93
CA SER A 469 35.51 26.07 21.82
C SER A 469 36.25 26.23 23.15
N PHE A 470 37.58 26.40 23.09
CA PHE A 470 38.37 26.60 24.31
C PHE A 470 37.92 27.84 25.09
N LYS A 471 37.56 28.91 24.37
CA LYS A 471 37.01 30.14 24.96
C LYS A 471 35.77 29.83 25.81
N GLN A 472 34.82 29.05 25.29
CA GLN A 472 33.62 28.66 26.04
C GLN A 472 33.95 27.91 27.33
N ILE A 473 34.91 26.98 27.28
CA ILE A 473 35.35 26.21 28.45
C ILE A 473 35.94 27.13 29.52
N VAL A 474 36.92 27.97 29.16
CA VAL A 474 37.61 28.81 30.14
C VAL A 474 36.65 29.84 30.76
N TRP A 475 35.69 30.38 29.99
CA TRP A 475 34.66 31.27 30.54
C TRP A 475 33.70 30.60 31.52
N SER A 476 33.59 29.27 31.49
CA SER A 476 32.77 28.48 32.41
C SER A 476 33.54 28.04 33.66
N LEU A 477 34.79 28.49 33.86
CA LEU A 477 35.55 28.22 35.08
C LEU A 477 35.05 29.10 36.22
N LYS A 478 34.95 28.54 37.43
CA LYS A 478 34.60 29.29 38.65
C LYS A 478 35.71 30.25 39.08
N ASP A 479 36.96 29.87 38.85
CA ASP A 479 38.11 30.76 39.01
C ASP A 479 38.25 31.66 37.77
N LYS A 480 37.88 32.94 37.93
CA LYS A 480 37.96 33.92 36.83
C LYS A 480 39.34 34.57 36.72
N GLU A 481 40.22 34.41 37.71
CA GLU A 481 41.54 35.05 37.71
C GLU A 481 42.50 34.35 36.73
N SER A 482 42.40 33.02 36.60
CA SER A 482 43.24 32.21 35.70
C SER A 482 42.80 32.22 34.22
N VAL A 483 41.71 32.90 33.88
CA VAL A 483 41.10 32.88 32.53
C VAL A 483 42.02 33.47 31.45
N LEU A 484 42.61 34.64 31.71
CA LEU A 484 43.47 35.32 30.74
C LEU A 484 44.77 34.53 30.51
N ASP A 485 45.38 34.06 31.59
CA ASP A 485 46.62 33.26 31.52
C ASP A 485 46.41 31.96 30.74
N LEU A 486 45.28 31.28 30.91
CA LEU A 486 44.93 30.07 30.16
C LEU A 486 44.72 30.34 28.67
N LEU A 487 44.10 31.46 28.31
CA LEU A 487 43.91 31.86 26.91
C LEU A 487 45.25 32.13 26.23
N GLU A 488 46.13 32.89 26.89
CA GLU A 488 47.48 33.18 26.39
C GLU A 488 48.34 31.91 26.27
N ALA A 489 48.27 31.03 27.27
CA ALA A 489 48.95 29.74 27.24
C ALA A 489 48.46 28.86 26.09
N PHE A 490 47.15 28.80 25.83
CA PHE A 490 46.57 28.02 24.74
C PHE A 490 46.94 28.55 23.35
N ASP A 491 46.95 29.87 23.17
CA ASP A 491 47.37 30.48 21.90
C ASP A 491 48.87 30.30 21.66
N SER A 492 49.69 30.40 22.71
CA SER A 492 51.12 30.08 22.66
C SER A 492 51.35 28.60 22.27
N TYR A 493 50.57 27.69 22.84
CA TYR A 493 50.63 26.26 22.55
C TYR A 493 50.18 25.90 21.12
N LYS A 494 49.31 26.71 20.50
CA LYS A 494 48.95 26.60 19.07
C LYS A 494 50.09 27.06 18.16
N THR A 495 50.79 28.14 18.53
CA THR A 495 51.92 28.66 17.73
C THR A 495 53.17 27.80 17.77
N PHE A 496 53.34 26.95 18.80
CA PHE A 496 54.50 26.04 18.93
C PHE A 496 54.29 24.64 18.31
N ASN A 497 53.06 24.28 17.92
CA ASN A 497 52.71 22.97 17.34
C ASN A 497 52.12 23.06 15.92
N LEU A 498 52.32 24.20 15.25
CA LEU A 498 52.29 24.37 13.79
C LEU A 498 53.74 24.36 13.29
#